data_AF-A0AA38FR93-F1
#
_entry.id   AF-A0AA38FR93-F1
#
_cell.length_a   1.000
_cell.length_b   1.000
_cell.length_c   1.000
_cell.angle_alpha   90.00
_cell.angle_beta   90.00
_cell.angle_gamma   90.00
#
_symmetry.space_group_name_H-M   'P 1'
#
loop_
_entity.id
_entity.type
_entity.pdbx_description
1 polymer ?
#
loop_
_entity_poly.entity_id
_entity_poly.type
_entity_poly.pdbx_seq_one_letter_code
_entity_poly.pdbx_strand_id
1 'polypeptide(L)'
;VKSQFFRGKNFQLGPLTIRSPLFVEVEIDNLIIGVESVVGVCGFDVFHNSIVEISCTEGMVFLFDHSHYEDKRKEPLKWERIFFLQNVPNIPAKIDEKHLILLLDTGAGGIDVIFHSKAEKYGNLQTEGLANIKGINSTGERHMVHSALIDKLEVAGHCFKGVFAVYLSGSSTQLHLSEYTS
;
A
#
# COMPACT_ATOMS: atom_id res chain seq x y z
N VAL A 1 5.45 -12.99 19.14
CA VAL A 1 4.46 -12.03 19.68
C VAL A 1 3.08 -12.66 19.56
N LYS A 2 2.26 -12.70 20.63
CA LYS A 2 0.89 -13.23 20.54
C LYS A 2 -0.04 -12.08 20.13
N SER A 3 -0.52 -12.09 18.89
CA SER A 3 -1.58 -11.19 18.44
C SER A 3 -2.87 -11.50 19.20
N GLN A 4 -3.57 -10.49 19.71
CA GLN A 4 -4.87 -10.67 20.35
C GLN A 4 -5.96 -9.98 19.54
N PHE A 5 -7.08 -10.69 19.36
CA PHE A 5 -8.27 -10.12 18.74
C PHE A 5 -9.23 -9.62 19.82
N PHE A 6 -9.78 -8.43 19.64
CA PHE A 6 -10.85 -7.93 20.50
C PHE A 6 -11.87 -7.13 19.71
N ARG A 7 -13.11 -7.12 20.19
CA ARG A 7 -14.20 -6.40 19.54
C ARG A 7 -14.51 -5.11 20.27
N GLY A 8 -14.35 -3.97 19.59
CA GLY A 8 -14.71 -2.67 20.12
C GLY A 8 -16.22 -2.44 20.11
N LYS A 9 -16.67 -1.37 20.78
CA LYS A 9 -18.06 -0.90 20.65
C LYS A 9 -18.23 -0.06 19.40
N ASN A 10 -17.41 0.98 19.25
CA ASN A 10 -17.35 1.87 18.10
C ASN A 10 -15.90 2.25 17.81
N PHE A 11 -15.58 2.51 16.56
CA PHE A 11 -14.36 3.18 16.10
C PHE A 11 -14.77 4.39 15.27
N GLN A 12 -14.14 5.53 15.51
CA GLN A 12 -14.42 6.76 14.79
C GLN A 12 -13.14 7.33 14.19
N LEU A 13 -13.18 7.63 12.90
CA LEU A 13 -12.11 8.29 12.16
C LEU A 13 -12.71 9.45 11.37
N GLY A 14 -12.57 10.67 11.89
CA GLY A 14 -13.27 11.84 11.36
C GLY A 14 -14.79 11.61 11.30
N PRO A 15 -15.43 11.75 10.12
CA PRO A 15 -16.87 11.51 9.96
C PRO A 15 -17.24 10.02 9.88
N LEU A 16 -16.27 9.13 9.65
CA LEU A 16 -16.51 7.69 9.55
C LEU A 16 -16.72 7.08 10.95
N THR A 17 -17.80 6.33 11.12
CA THR A 17 -18.05 5.52 12.33
C THR A 17 -18.25 4.06 11.97
N ILE A 18 -17.43 3.18 12.53
CA ILE A 18 -17.57 1.72 12.43
C ILE A 18 -18.13 1.20 13.75
N ARG A 19 -19.25 0.48 13.69
CA ARG A 19 -19.86 -0.17 14.86
C ARG A 19 -19.36 -1.60 14.99
N SER A 20 -19.06 -2.01 16.22
CA SER A 20 -18.53 -3.34 16.56
C SER A 20 -17.28 -3.77 15.76
N PRO A 21 -16.26 -2.89 15.59
CA PRO A 21 -15.05 -3.22 14.84
C PRO A 21 -14.27 -4.35 15.52
N LEU A 22 -13.64 -5.20 14.71
CA LEU A 22 -12.65 -6.18 15.17
C LEU A 22 -11.28 -5.53 15.11
N PHE A 23 -10.57 -5.51 16.23
CA PHE A 23 -9.21 -5.03 16.33
C PHE A 23 -8.25 -6.19 16.52
N VAL A 24 -7.02 -6.01 16.02
CA VAL A 24 -5.90 -6.89 16.29
C VAL A 24 -4.86 -6.08 17.06
N GLU A 25 -4.60 -6.50 18.29
CA GLU A 25 -3.51 -5.97 19.09
C GLU A 25 -2.21 -6.68 18.70
N VAL A 26 -1.24 -5.89 18.28
CA VAL A 26 0.11 -6.32 17.92
C VAL A 26 1.11 -5.34 18.53
N GLU A 27 2.27 -5.84 18.92
CA GLU A 27 3.38 -5.01 19.37
C GLU A 27 3.92 -4.24 18.15
N ILE A 28 3.81 -2.91 18.17
CA ILE A 28 4.15 -2.02 17.04
C ILE A 28 5.38 -1.13 17.29
N ASP A 29 6.28 -1.57 18.15
CA ASP A 29 7.48 -0.79 18.48
C ASP A 29 8.29 -0.46 17.22
N ASN A 30 8.59 0.83 17.06
CA ASN A 30 9.35 1.37 15.93
C ASN A 30 8.73 1.11 14.54
N LEU A 31 7.43 0.80 14.42
CA LEU A 31 6.79 0.56 13.12
C LEU A 31 6.89 1.80 12.22
N ILE A 32 6.62 2.98 12.76
CA ILE A 32 6.75 4.27 12.08
C ILE A 32 7.77 5.13 12.82
N ILE A 33 8.74 5.68 12.08
CA ILE A 33 9.82 6.52 12.60
C ILE A 33 9.52 7.97 12.21
N GLY A 34 9.81 8.92 13.10
CA GLY A 34 9.66 10.36 12.84
C GLY A 34 8.42 11.00 13.44
N VAL A 35 7.60 10.23 14.17
CA VAL A 35 6.45 10.71 14.96
C VAL A 35 6.37 9.91 16.25
N GLU A 36 6.17 10.60 17.39
CA GLU A 36 6.28 9.99 18.72
C GLU A 36 5.05 9.19 19.17
N SER A 37 4.00 9.05 18.34
CA SER A 37 2.70 8.52 18.83
C SER A 37 1.87 7.78 17.80
N VAL A 38 2.50 6.95 16.96
CA VAL A 38 1.73 6.01 16.14
C VAL A 38 1.32 4.82 17.01
N VAL A 39 0.02 4.71 17.25
CA VAL A 39 -0.58 3.70 18.14
C VAL A 39 -1.28 2.57 17.39
N GLY A 40 -1.25 2.57 16.06
CA GLY A 40 -1.87 1.53 15.24
C GLY A 40 -1.90 1.86 13.74
N VAL A 41 -2.42 0.91 12.96
CA VAL A 41 -2.60 1.01 11.50
C VAL A 41 -4.06 0.77 11.16
N CYS A 42 -4.62 1.59 10.26
CA CYS A 42 -5.94 1.36 9.68
C CYS A 42 -5.79 0.70 8.30
N GLY A 43 -6.31 -0.52 8.15
CA GLY A 43 -6.33 -1.20 6.87
C GLY A 43 -7.42 -0.66 5.93
N PHE A 44 -7.37 -1.11 4.67
CA PHE A 44 -8.35 -0.74 3.64
C PHE A 44 -9.80 -0.95 4.06
N ASP A 45 -10.08 -1.99 4.87
CA ASP A 45 -11.43 -2.31 5.35
C ASP A 45 -12.07 -1.18 6.16
N VAL A 46 -11.27 -0.31 6.78
CA VAL A 46 -11.80 0.91 7.42
C VAL A 46 -12.41 1.83 6.37
N PHE A 47 -11.79 1.92 5.19
CA PHE A 47 -12.12 2.89 4.16
C PHE A 47 -13.04 2.35 3.06
N HIS A 48 -13.36 1.05 3.04
CA HIS A 48 -14.06 0.41 1.91
C HIS A 48 -15.43 1.02 1.56
N ASN A 49 -16.09 1.69 2.50
CA ASN A 49 -17.38 2.38 2.30
C ASN A 49 -17.27 3.90 2.34
N SER A 50 -16.08 4.46 2.20
CA SER A 50 -15.83 5.90 2.15
C SER A 50 -15.14 6.29 0.86
N ILE A 51 -15.37 7.51 0.41
CA ILE A 51 -14.48 8.14 -0.57
C ILE A 51 -13.34 8.79 0.21
N VAL A 52 -12.11 8.39 -0.11
CA VAL A 52 -10.90 8.91 0.53
C VAL A 52 -10.15 9.78 -0.47
N GLU A 53 -9.95 11.05 -0.16
CA GLU A 53 -9.04 11.92 -0.90
C GLU A 53 -7.78 12.15 -0.08
N ILE A 54 -6.63 11.83 -0.66
CA ILE A 54 -5.33 11.99 -0.01
C ILE A 54 -4.55 13.06 -0.79
N SER A 55 -4.12 14.10 -0.08
CA SER A 55 -3.23 15.13 -0.61
C SER A 55 -1.87 14.99 0.07
N CYS A 56 -0.92 14.36 -0.62
CA CYS A 56 0.43 14.19 -0.09
C CYS A 56 1.18 15.54 0.03
N THR A 57 0.88 16.51 -0.85
CA THR A 57 1.48 17.85 -0.82
C THR A 57 0.99 18.68 0.35
N GLU A 58 -0.30 18.56 0.70
CA GLU A 58 -0.88 19.29 1.82
C GLU A 58 -0.82 18.49 3.13
N GLY A 59 -0.44 17.21 3.06
CA GLY A 59 -0.42 16.31 4.22
C GLY A 59 -1.82 16.05 4.78
N MET A 60 -2.83 15.99 3.90
CA MET A 60 -4.25 15.91 4.30
C MET A 60 -4.91 14.62 3.82
N VAL A 61 -5.84 14.11 4.63
CA VAL A 61 -6.77 13.04 4.27
C VAL A 61 -8.19 13.52 4.52
N PHE A 62 -9.03 13.46 3.49
CA PHE A 62 -10.45 13.78 3.57
C PHE A 62 -11.27 12.51 3.38
N LEU A 63 -12.27 12.34 4.25
CA LEU A 63 -13.19 11.20 4.22
C LEU A 63 -14.59 11.70 3.92
N PHE A 64 -15.23 11.12 2.91
CA PHE A 64 -16.59 11.44 2.53
C PHE A 64 -17.48 10.19 2.53
N ASP A 65 -18.74 10.41 2.91
CA ASP A 65 -19.79 9.42 2.67
C ASP A 65 -20.06 9.32 1.17
N HIS A 66 -20.01 8.11 0.63
CA HIS A 66 -20.22 7.86 -0.80
C HIS A 66 -21.59 8.35 -1.30
N SER A 67 -22.61 8.40 -0.44
CA SER A 67 -23.97 8.84 -0.80
C SER A 67 -24.10 10.36 -0.89
N HIS A 68 -23.15 11.10 -0.33
CA HIS A 68 -23.13 12.57 -0.28
C HIS A 68 -21.92 13.16 -1.01
N TYR A 69 -21.10 12.33 -1.64
CA TYR A 69 -19.89 12.78 -2.32
C TYR A 69 -20.25 13.49 -3.63
N GLU A 70 -19.85 14.76 -3.74
CA GLU A 70 -19.99 15.57 -4.94
C GLU A 70 -18.61 15.85 -5.52
N ASP A 71 -18.36 15.36 -6.74
CA ASP A 71 -17.16 15.72 -7.50
C ASP A 71 -17.28 17.18 -8.00
N LYS A 72 -16.55 18.09 -7.34
CA LYS A 72 -16.54 19.53 -7.67
C LYS A 72 -15.39 19.92 -8.59
N ARG A 73 -14.59 18.96 -9.08
CA ARG A 73 -13.48 19.25 -9.99
C ARG A 73 -14.00 19.65 -11.36
N LYS A 74 -13.21 20.45 -12.08
CA LYS A 74 -13.50 20.86 -13.46
C LYS A 74 -13.42 19.69 -14.43
N GLU A 75 -12.44 18.83 -14.22
CA GLU A 75 -12.27 17.56 -14.94
C GLU A 75 -12.83 16.44 -14.06
N PRO A 76 -13.76 15.61 -14.57
CA PRO A 76 -14.37 14.55 -13.78
C PRO A 76 -13.35 13.47 -13.42
N LEU A 77 -13.50 12.88 -12.23
CA LEU A 77 -12.72 11.70 -11.86
C LEU A 77 -12.96 10.55 -12.82
N LYS A 78 -11.86 9.92 -13.23
CA LYS A 78 -11.91 8.63 -13.90
C LYS A 78 -11.80 7.53 -12.86
N TRP A 79 -12.87 6.77 -12.72
CA TRP A 79 -12.89 5.56 -11.89
C TRP A 79 -12.23 4.41 -12.62
N GLU A 80 -11.38 3.68 -11.90
CA GLU A 80 -10.69 2.50 -12.41
C GLU A 80 -11.09 1.28 -11.58
N ARG A 81 -11.11 0.11 -12.24
CA ARG A 81 -11.48 -1.13 -11.57
C ARG A 81 -10.36 -1.59 -10.65
N ILE A 82 -10.72 -1.83 -9.39
CA ILE A 82 -9.90 -2.51 -8.40
C ILE A 82 -10.34 -3.98 -8.32
N PHE A 83 -9.38 -4.88 -8.22
CA PHE A 83 -9.59 -6.31 -7.98
C PHE A 83 -9.23 -6.65 -6.55
N PHE A 84 -10.09 -7.38 -5.85
CA PHE A 84 -9.76 -7.91 -4.53
C PHE A 84 -9.20 -9.33 -4.68
N LEU A 85 -7.90 -9.47 -4.46
CA LEU A 85 -7.24 -10.77 -4.37
C LEU A 85 -6.92 -11.00 -2.91
N GLN A 86 -7.49 -12.05 -2.31
CA GLN A 86 -7.38 -12.33 -0.86
C GLN A 86 -7.78 -11.13 0.01
N ASN A 87 -8.83 -10.41 -0.38
CA ASN A 87 -9.33 -9.19 0.27
C ASN A 87 -8.37 -7.99 0.29
N VAL A 88 -7.32 -8.01 -0.52
CA VAL A 88 -6.41 -6.87 -0.65
C VAL A 88 -6.65 -6.16 -1.99
N PRO A 89 -6.72 -4.81 -2.01
CA PRO A 89 -7.00 -4.07 -3.24
C PRO A 89 -5.82 -4.11 -4.22
N ASN A 90 -6.09 -4.58 -5.44
CA ASN A 90 -5.12 -4.63 -6.52
C ASN A 90 -5.62 -3.86 -7.74
N ILE A 91 -4.70 -3.25 -8.49
CA ILE A 91 -5.00 -2.44 -9.67
C ILE A 91 -4.24 -2.94 -10.90
N PRO A 92 -4.86 -2.92 -12.09
CA PRO A 92 -4.15 -3.19 -13.33
C PRO A 92 -3.13 -2.07 -13.62
N ALA A 93 -1.96 -2.49 -14.08
CA ALA A 93 -0.85 -1.62 -14.44
C ALA A 93 -0.13 -2.16 -15.68
N LYS A 94 0.74 -1.34 -16.27
CA LYS A 94 1.51 -1.70 -17.47
C LYS A 94 2.93 -1.13 -17.42
N ILE A 95 3.90 -1.97 -17.76
CA ILE A 95 5.33 -1.62 -17.92
C ILE A 95 5.79 -2.20 -19.25
N ASP A 96 6.41 -1.41 -20.12
CA ASP A 96 6.97 -1.85 -21.41
C ASP A 96 6.04 -2.79 -22.21
N GLU A 97 4.77 -2.39 -22.39
CA GLU A 97 3.73 -3.18 -23.06
C GLU A 97 3.22 -4.44 -22.32
N LYS A 98 3.83 -4.80 -21.19
CA LYS A 98 3.40 -5.93 -20.37
C LYS A 98 2.38 -5.49 -19.33
N HIS A 99 1.26 -6.21 -19.29
CA HIS A 99 0.22 -6.00 -18.28
C HIS A 99 0.56 -6.76 -17.00
N LEU A 100 0.37 -6.10 -15.87
CA LEU A 100 0.54 -6.67 -14.55
C LEU A 100 -0.56 -6.18 -13.60
N ILE A 101 -0.62 -6.79 -12.42
CA ILE A 101 -1.52 -6.42 -11.34
C ILE A 101 -0.63 -6.01 -10.16
N LEU A 102 -0.86 -4.81 -9.63
CA LEU A 102 -0.13 -4.27 -8.49
C LEU A 102 -1.04 -4.16 -7.27
N LEU A 103 -0.49 -4.48 -6.11
CA LEU A 103 -1.11 -4.19 -4.82
C LEU A 103 -1.13 -2.67 -4.60
N LEU A 104 -2.27 -2.11 -4.21
CA LEU A 104 -2.34 -0.72 -3.75
C LEU A 104 -2.00 -0.67 -2.26
N ASP A 105 -0.84 -0.10 -1.93
CA ASP A 105 -0.34 0.01 -0.56
C ASP A 105 0.14 1.43 -0.24
N THR A 106 -0.66 2.18 0.54
CA THR A 106 -0.29 3.52 1.00
C THR A 106 0.75 3.50 2.14
N GLY A 107 1.07 2.32 2.69
CA GLY A 107 2.00 2.11 3.78
C GLY A 107 3.43 1.75 3.36
N ALA A 108 3.72 1.68 2.05
CA ALA A 108 4.99 1.17 1.51
C ALA A 108 6.26 2.01 1.82
N GLY A 109 6.17 3.05 2.65
CA GLY A 109 7.33 3.67 3.29
C GLY A 109 8.29 4.40 2.34
N GLY A 110 7.77 5.14 1.35
CA GLY A 110 8.57 5.96 0.44
C GLY A 110 9.18 5.20 -0.75
N ILE A 111 8.70 3.97 -1.01
CA ILE A 111 9.03 3.19 -2.20
C ILE A 111 7.83 3.26 -3.16
N ASP A 112 8.06 3.58 -4.43
CA ASP A 112 6.97 3.70 -5.40
C ASP A 112 6.37 2.33 -5.77
N VAL A 113 7.24 1.33 -6.04
CA VAL A 113 6.81 -0.03 -6.41
C VAL A 113 7.71 -1.10 -5.78
N ILE A 114 7.08 -2.08 -5.14
CA ILE A 114 7.78 -3.26 -4.59
C ILE A 114 7.42 -4.48 -5.43
N PHE A 115 8.45 -5.20 -5.86
CA PHE A 115 8.33 -6.37 -6.70
C PHE A 115 8.80 -7.63 -5.98
N HIS A 116 8.08 -8.73 -6.21
CA HIS A 116 8.61 -10.06 -5.91
C HIS A 116 9.77 -10.39 -6.86
N SER A 117 10.70 -11.25 -6.45
CA SER A 117 11.85 -11.73 -7.23
C SER A 117 11.55 -12.26 -8.65
N LYS A 118 10.29 -12.60 -8.95
CA LYS A 118 9.87 -13.06 -10.29
C LYS A 118 9.50 -11.90 -11.23
N ALA A 119 9.37 -10.67 -10.71
CA ALA A 119 8.85 -9.54 -11.45
C ALA A 119 9.87 -8.80 -12.30
N GLU A 120 11.18 -9.08 -12.15
CA GLU A 120 12.20 -8.75 -13.15
C GLU A 120 11.80 -9.22 -14.56
N LYS A 121 10.96 -10.27 -14.66
CA LYS A 121 10.48 -10.78 -15.94
C LYS A 121 9.41 -9.90 -16.59
N TYR A 122 8.76 -9.01 -15.82
CA TYR A 122 7.62 -8.21 -16.26
C TYR A 122 7.98 -6.82 -16.77
N GLY A 123 9.25 -6.41 -16.73
CA GLY A 123 9.68 -5.12 -17.27
C GLY A 123 11.20 -5.06 -17.46
N ASN A 124 11.68 -4.14 -18.29
CA ASN A 124 13.11 -3.85 -18.35
C ASN A 124 13.49 -3.01 -17.12
N LEU A 125 13.65 -3.68 -15.98
CA LEU A 125 14.15 -3.03 -14.76
C LEU A 125 15.63 -2.70 -14.94
N GLN A 126 15.97 -1.42 -14.95
CA GLN A 126 17.37 -0.99 -14.98
C GLN A 126 17.91 -1.07 -13.55
N THR A 127 18.55 -2.18 -13.21
CA THR A 127 19.12 -2.39 -11.86
C THR A 127 20.20 -1.35 -11.58
N GLU A 128 20.01 -0.57 -10.52
CA GLU A 128 20.96 0.47 -10.11
C GLU A 128 21.91 0.02 -9.01
N GLY A 129 21.54 -1.00 -8.23
CA GLY A 129 22.38 -1.52 -7.17
C GLY A 129 21.62 -2.29 -6.09
N LEU A 130 22.16 -2.22 -4.87
CA LEU A 130 21.56 -2.77 -3.66
C LEU A 130 21.03 -1.63 -2.79
N ALA A 131 19.81 -1.80 -2.27
CA ALA A 131 19.19 -0.93 -1.29
C ALA A 131 18.86 -1.72 -0.03
N ASN A 132 18.87 -1.04 1.12
CA ASN A 132 18.36 -1.59 2.36
C ASN A 132 16.95 -1.08 2.57
N ILE A 133 15.97 -1.96 2.53
CA ILE A 133 14.60 -1.61 2.91
C ILE A 133 14.31 -2.17 4.30
N LYS A 134 13.59 -1.40 5.11
CA LYS A 134 13.09 -1.92 6.38
C LYS A 134 11.91 -2.85 6.05
N GLY A 135 12.00 -4.11 6.48
CA GLY A 135 10.83 -4.97 6.44
C GLY A 135 9.78 -4.42 7.41
N ILE A 136 8.54 -4.33 6.96
CA ILE A 136 7.42 -4.39 7.90
C ILE A 136 7.37 -5.87 8.26
N ASN A 137 8.04 -6.24 9.34
CA ASN A 137 7.87 -7.51 10.03
C ASN A 137 7.98 -7.20 11.52
N SER A 138 7.41 -8.04 12.37
CA SER A 138 7.43 -7.84 13.83
C SER A 138 8.84 -7.84 14.44
N THR A 139 9.89 -8.08 13.65
CA THR A 139 11.30 -8.10 14.08
C THR A 139 12.06 -6.83 13.69
N GLY A 140 11.52 -5.97 12.81
CA GLY A 140 12.17 -4.73 12.38
C GLY A 140 13.46 -4.94 11.57
N GLU A 141 13.71 -6.14 11.07
CA GLU A 141 14.92 -6.49 10.33
C GLU A 141 14.96 -5.81 8.96
N ARG A 142 16.15 -5.32 8.58
CA ARG A 142 16.38 -4.72 7.26
C ARG A 142 16.69 -5.82 6.26
N HIS A 143 15.98 -5.82 5.15
CA HIS A 143 16.21 -6.74 4.05
C HIS A 143 17.05 -6.04 2.98
N MET A 144 18.12 -6.70 2.53
CA MET A 144 18.82 -6.26 1.33
C MET A 144 17.97 -6.59 0.11
N VAL A 145 17.69 -5.57 -0.69
CA VAL A 145 16.96 -5.69 -1.96
C VAL A 145 17.78 -5.07 -3.07
N HIS A 146 17.46 -5.43 -4.31
CA HIS A 146 17.91 -4.69 -5.46
C HIS A 146 17.03 -3.47 -5.67
N SER A 147 17.65 -2.37 -6.09
CA SER A 147 16.95 -1.19 -6.59
C SER A 147 17.01 -1.15 -8.11
N ALA A 148 15.95 -0.63 -8.70
CA ALA A 148 15.87 -0.38 -10.14
C ALA A 148 15.03 0.85 -10.46
N LEU A 149 15.25 1.41 -11.64
CA LEU A 149 14.35 2.40 -12.23
C LEU A 149 13.49 1.75 -13.31
N ILE A 150 12.21 2.14 -13.31
CA ILE A 150 11.27 1.87 -14.38
C ILE A 150 11.13 3.16 -15.20
N ASP A 151 11.50 3.11 -16.47
CA ASP A 151 11.40 4.27 -17.36
C ASP A 151 9.96 4.77 -17.47
N LYS A 152 9.01 3.85 -17.55
CA LYS A 152 7.60 4.14 -17.73
C LYS A 152 6.70 3.11 -17.03
N LEU A 153 5.85 3.60 -16.14
CA LEU A 153 4.78 2.82 -15.49
C LEU A 153 3.43 3.48 -15.81
N GLU A 154 2.50 2.71 -16.35
CA GLU A 154 1.13 3.16 -16.56
C GLU A 154 0.20 2.51 -15.53
N VAL A 155 -0.57 3.34 -14.82
CA VAL A 155 -1.57 2.92 -13.83
C VAL A 155 -2.78 3.81 -14.01
N ALA A 156 -3.99 3.25 -14.06
CA ALA A 156 -5.22 4.04 -14.09
C ALA A 156 -5.30 5.07 -15.24
N GLY A 157 -4.62 4.82 -16.37
CA GLY A 157 -4.52 5.77 -17.49
C GLY A 157 -3.52 6.93 -17.25
N HIS A 158 -2.85 6.97 -16.11
CA HIS A 158 -1.75 7.87 -15.81
C HIS A 158 -0.41 7.22 -16.16
N CYS A 159 0.52 8.03 -16.67
CA CYS A 159 1.86 7.60 -17.03
C CYS A 159 2.88 8.25 -16.07
N PHE A 160 3.57 7.42 -15.31
CA PHE A 160 4.67 7.79 -14.43
C PHE A 160 6.00 7.48 -15.11
N LYS A 161 7.01 8.30 -14.89
CA LYS A 161 8.35 8.15 -15.47
C LYS A 161 9.42 8.14 -14.39
N GLY A 162 10.47 7.35 -14.58
CA GLY A 162 11.56 7.24 -13.61
C GLY A 162 11.09 6.73 -12.25
N VAL A 163 10.22 5.72 -12.26
CA VAL A 163 9.61 5.17 -11.05
C VAL A 163 10.62 4.30 -10.32
N PHE A 164 10.82 4.57 -9.02
CA PHE A 164 11.76 3.81 -8.21
C PHE A 164 11.15 2.50 -7.76
N ALA A 165 11.83 1.39 -8.07
CA ALA A 165 11.38 0.06 -7.73
C ALA A 165 12.42 -0.69 -6.91
N VAL A 166 11.94 -1.60 -6.06
CA VAL A 166 12.80 -2.55 -5.34
C VAL A 166 12.31 -3.97 -5.53
N TYR A 167 13.24 -4.93 -5.51
CA TYR A 167 12.91 -6.36 -5.59
C TYR A 167 13.95 -7.23 -4.87
N LEU A 168 13.52 -8.40 -4.40
CA LEU A 168 14.43 -9.39 -3.80
C LEU A 168 15.12 -10.23 -4.88
N SER A 169 16.42 -10.51 -4.74
CA SER A 169 17.08 -11.58 -5.49
C SER A 169 17.46 -12.72 -4.54
N GLY A 170 17.20 -13.96 -4.94
CA GLY A 170 17.54 -15.15 -4.15
C GLY A 170 16.43 -16.21 -4.06
N SER A 171 16.84 -17.47 -3.95
CA SER A 171 15.96 -18.66 -3.85
C SER A 171 15.32 -18.85 -2.48
N SER A 172 15.57 -17.95 -1.52
CA SER A 172 15.15 -18.09 -0.13
C SER A 172 14.54 -16.80 0.38
N THR A 173 13.30 -16.57 -0.02
CA THR A 173 12.16 -16.08 0.78
C THR A 173 11.12 -15.64 -0.23
N GLN A 174 9.93 -16.23 -0.17
CA GLN A 174 8.78 -15.55 -0.76
C GLN A 174 8.71 -14.19 -0.07
N LEU A 175 8.48 -13.14 -0.83
CA LEU A 175 7.93 -11.90 -0.25
C LEU A 175 6.53 -12.32 0.24
N HIS A 176 6.47 -12.94 1.42
CA HIS A 176 5.23 -13.32 2.09
C HIS A 176 4.59 -12.03 2.60
N LEU A 177 4.08 -11.22 1.68
CA LEU A 177 3.08 -10.20 1.98
C LEU A 177 1.83 -10.85 2.62
N SER A 178 1.70 -12.19 2.55
CA SER A 178 0.68 -12.99 3.20
C SER A 178 0.80 -13.14 4.72
N GLU A 179 1.90 -12.68 5.35
CA GLU A 179 1.94 -12.61 6.84
C GLU A 179 1.00 -11.53 7.41
N TYR A 180 0.30 -10.78 6.54
CA TYR A 180 -0.69 -9.77 6.91
C TYR A 180 -2.15 -10.17 6.64
N THR A 181 -2.41 -11.38 6.11
CA THR A 181 -3.75 -11.77 5.63
C THR A 181 -4.26 -13.09 6.22
N SER A 182 -3.82 -13.50 7.41
CA SER A 182 -4.38 -14.64 8.14
C SER A 182 -5.14 -14.22 9.39
#